data_AF-A0A9W6XY61-F1
#
_entry.id   AF-A0A9W6XY61-F1
#
_cell.length_a   1.000
_cell.length_b   1.000
_cell.length_c   1.000
_cell.angle_alpha   90.00
_cell.angle_beta   90.00
_cell.angle_gamma   90.00
#
_symmetry.space_group_name_H-M   'P 1'
#
loop_
_entity.id
_entity.type
_entity.pdbx_description
1 polymer ?
#
loop_
_entity_poly.entity_id
_entity_poly.type
_entity_poly.pdbx_seq_one_letter_code
_entity_poly.pdbx_strand_id
1 'polypeptide(L)'
;MQILSNDYTDIVDLTANETLSAQVMQLILDNLFGADPNIRVIDLSHLGVSNRAITTEIGHFKRAFAGATKTVKILCPINCNNMLC
;
A
#
# COMPACT_ATOMS: atom_id res chain seq x y z
N MET A 1 7.54 -2.34 -28.51
CA MET A 1 6.83 -3.16 -27.50
C MET A 1 7.75 -3.31 -26.31
N GLN A 2 7.71 -2.37 -25.36
CA GLN A 2 8.46 -2.42 -24.11
C GLN A 2 7.47 -2.82 -23.01
N ILE A 3 7.40 -4.11 -22.71
CA ILE A 3 6.61 -4.65 -21.58
C ILE A 3 7.54 -5.32 -20.55
N LEU A 4 8.84 -5.48 -20.86
CA LEU A 4 9.77 -6.25 -20.02
C LEU A 4 10.43 -5.45 -18.88
N SER A 5 10.30 -4.12 -18.84
CA SER A 5 11.10 -3.30 -17.90
C SER A 5 10.51 -3.21 -16.50
N ASN A 6 9.18 -3.24 -16.36
CA ASN A 6 8.52 -3.01 -15.07
C ASN A 6 8.39 -4.32 -14.29
N ASP A 7 8.00 -5.40 -14.97
CA ASP A 7 7.88 -6.73 -14.35
C ASP A 7 9.23 -7.22 -13.81
N TYR A 8 10.34 -6.88 -14.48
CA TYR A 8 11.67 -7.29 -14.04
C TYR A 8 12.12 -6.55 -12.76
N THR A 9 11.85 -5.25 -12.65
CA THR A 9 12.16 -4.49 -11.43
C THR A 9 11.33 -4.97 -10.24
N ASP A 10 10.06 -5.32 -10.47
CA ASP A 10 9.18 -5.81 -9.41
C ASP A 10 9.62 -7.18 -8.88
N ILE A 11 10.13 -8.06 -9.75
CA ILE A 11 10.66 -9.38 -9.37
C ILE A 11 12.01 -9.26 -8.61
N VAL A 12 12.85 -8.29 -8.96
CA VAL A 12 14.13 -8.06 -8.26
C VAL A 12 13.88 -7.59 -6.83
N ASP A 13 12.93 -6.68 -6.61
CA ASP A 13 12.50 -6.25 -5.27
C ASP A 13 11.95 -7.40 -4.42
N LEU A 14 11.25 -8.38 -5.03
CA LEU A 14 10.71 -9.55 -4.34
C LEU A 14 11.76 -10.60 -3.95
N THR A 15 12.90 -10.62 -4.65
CA THR A 15 13.94 -11.66 -4.51
C THR A 15 15.20 -11.17 -3.81
N ALA A 16 15.40 -9.86 -3.75
CA ALA A 16 16.46 -9.24 -2.96
C ALA A 16 16.07 -9.23 -1.47
N ASN A 17 17.04 -9.45 -0.58
CA ASN A 17 16.88 -9.29 0.88
C ASN A 17 16.79 -7.79 1.28
N GLU A 18 16.18 -6.99 0.41
CA GLU A 18 16.15 -5.54 0.40
C GLU A 18 14.73 -5.03 0.71
N THR A 19 14.61 -3.72 0.94
CA THR A 19 13.33 -3.11 1.30
C THR A 19 12.38 -3.10 0.10
N LEU A 20 11.18 -3.65 0.28
CA LEU A 20 10.13 -3.61 -0.75
C LEU A 20 9.78 -2.16 -1.11
N SER A 21 9.78 -1.83 -2.40
CA SER A 21 9.23 -0.56 -2.86
C SER A 21 7.73 -0.46 -2.62
N ALA A 22 7.21 0.77 -2.56
CA ALA A 22 5.77 1.01 -2.40
C ALA A 22 4.94 0.39 -3.55
N GLN A 23 5.51 0.33 -4.76
CA GLN A 23 4.84 -0.24 -5.94
C GLN A 23 4.69 -1.75 -5.80
N VAL A 24 5.75 -2.45 -5.39
CA VAL A 24 5.70 -3.89 -5.16
C VAL A 24 4.80 -4.24 -3.98
N MET A 25 4.84 -3.46 -2.89
CA MET A 25 3.90 -3.66 -1.77
C MET A 25 2.44 -3.50 -2.23
N GLN A 26 2.13 -2.50 -3.06
CA GLN A 26 0.79 -2.32 -3.62
C GLN A 26 0.37 -3.51 -4.49
N LEU A 27 1.28 -4.02 -5.32
CA LEU A 27 1.06 -5.20 -6.17
C LEU A 27 0.78 -6.47 -5.34
N ILE A 28 1.54 -6.69 -4.27
CA ILE A 28 1.34 -7.84 -3.36
C ILE A 28 -0.04 -7.75 -2.71
N LEU A 29 -0.40 -6.57 -2.17
CA LEU A 29 -1.66 -6.39 -1.48
C LEU A 29 -2.87 -6.53 -2.42
N ASP A 30 -2.76 -6.05 -3.65
CA ASP A 30 -3.79 -6.23 -4.67
C ASP A 30 -3.95 -7.71 -5.08
N ASN A 31 -2.84 -8.44 -5.25
CA ASN A 31 -2.90 -9.87 -5.52
C ASN A 31 -3.51 -10.69 -4.37
N LEU A 32 -3.23 -10.32 -3.12
CA LEU A 32 -3.73 -11.03 -1.94
C LEU A 32 -5.19 -10.70 -1.63
N PHE A 33 -5.60 -9.44 -1.83
CA PHE A 33 -6.86 -8.92 -1.29
C PHE A 33 -7.76 -8.22 -2.31
N GLY A 34 -7.30 -7.92 -3.52
CA GLY A 34 -8.05 -7.17 -4.53
C GLY A 34 -9.34 -7.85 -4.98
N ALA A 35 -9.43 -9.18 -4.83
CA ALA A 35 -10.64 -9.95 -5.10
C ALA A 35 -11.64 -9.99 -3.92
N ASP A 36 -11.23 -9.60 -2.70
CA ASP A 36 -12.12 -9.61 -1.53
C ASP A 36 -12.87 -8.27 -1.41
N PRO A 37 -14.21 -8.24 -1.65
CA PRO A 37 -14.99 -7.01 -1.58
C PRO A 37 -15.08 -6.43 -0.15
N ASN A 38 -14.70 -7.20 0.87
CA ASN A 38 -14.68 -6.76 2.27
C ASN A 38 -13.32 -6.22 2.69
N ILE A 39 -12.30 -6.25 1.84
CA ILE A 39 -10.98 -5.69 2.16
C ILE A 39 -10.73 -4.50 1.25
N ARG A 40 -10.37 -3.37 1.85
CA ARG A 40 -9.93 -2.18 1.12
C ARG A 40 -8.50 -1.86 1.50
N VAL A 41 -7.62 -1.85 0.52
CA VAL A 41 -6.24 -1.43 0.68
C VAL A 41 -6.16 0.06 0.38
N ILE A 42 -5.63 0.85 1.31
CA ILE A 42 -5.37 2.28 1.05
C ILE A 42 -4.12 2.38 0.19
N ASP A 43 -4.23 3.18 -0.87
CA ASP A 43 -3.10 3.52 -1.72
C ASP A 43 -1.98 4.21 -0.91
N LEU A 44 -0.80 3.59 -0.96
CA LEU A 44 0.43 4.01 -0.30
C LEU A 44 0.87 5.43 -0.66
N SER A 45 0.58 5.91 -1.87
CA SER A 45 0.96 7.26 -2.32
C SER A 45 0.29 8.38 -1.52
N HIS A 46 -0.78 8.07 -0.80
CA HIS A 46 -1.52 9.01 0.04
C HIS A 46 -1.23 8.85 1.54
N LEU A 47 -0.29 7.99 1.92
CA LEU A 47 0.14 7.73 3.29
C LEU A 47 1.60 8.15 3.47
N GLY A 48 1.84 9.02 4.45
CA GLY A 48 3.17 9.44 4.86
C GLY A 48 3.37 9.26 6.37
N VAL A 49 4.62 9.28 6.81
CA VAL A 49 4.97 9.34 8.23
C VAL A 49 5.75 10.61 8.48
N SER A 50 5.27 11.43 9.41
CA SER A 50 5.95 12.65 9.86
C SER A 50 5.85 12.76 11.37
N ASN A 51 6.96 13.04 12.05
CA ASN A 51 7.02 13.17 13.51
C ASN A 51 6.35 12.00 14.27
N ARG A 52 6.58 10.75 13.82
CA ARG A 52 5.97 9.52 14.38
C ARG A 52 4.43 9.46 14.31
N ALA A 53 3.82 10.32 13.52
CA ALA A 53 2.40 10.26 13.20
C ALA A 53 2.22 9.85 11.74
N ILE A 54 1.20 9.03 11.49
CA ILE A 54 0.74 8.74 10.13
C ILE A 54 0.03 9.99 9.64
N THR A 55 0.60 10.63 8.63
CA THR A 55 0.02 11.77 7.93
C THR A 55 -0.62 11.30 6.64
N THR A 56 -1.81 11.79 6.36
CA THR A 56 -2.54 11.46 5.14
C THR A 56 -3.35 12.67 4.70
N GLU A 57 -3.67 12.73 3.42
CA GLU A 57 -4.64 13.72 2.93
C GLU A 57 -6.03 13.37 3.50
N ILE A 58 -6.60 14.27 4.30
CA ILE A 58 -7.90 14.07 4.98
C ILE A 58 -9.00 13.70 3.97
N GLY A 59 -8.98 14.28 2.76
CA GLY A 59 -9.94 13.99 1.71
C GLY A 59 -9.84 12.55 1.20
N HIS A 60 -8.63 12.03 1.05
CA HIS A 60 -8.37 10.66 0.63
C HIS A 60 -8.83 9.68 1.72
N PHE A 61 -8.48 9.93 2.97
CA PHE A 61 -8.88 9.08 4.09
C PHE A 61 -10.42 9.04 4.23
N LYS A 62 -11.11 10.18 4.14
CA LYS A 62 -12.58 10.20 4.17
C LYS A 62 -13.20 9.35 3.06
N ARG A 63 -12.61 9.33 1.85
CA ARG A 63 -13.10 8.51 0.74
C ARG A 63 -12.78 7.02 0.93
N ALA A 64 -11.57 6.68 1.38
CA ALA A 64 -11.17 5.30 1.64
C ALA A 64 -12.05 4.64 2.71
N PHE A 65 -12.43 5.42 3.73
CA PHE A 65 -13.33 4.99 4.81
C PHE A 65 -14.81 5.24 4.51
N ALA A 66 -15.15 5.86 3.37
CA ALA A 66 -16.54 6.09 3.01
C ALA A 66 -17.24 4.74 2.75
N GLY A 67 -18.32 4.50 3.49
CA GLY A 67 -19.04 3.23 3.43
C GLY A 67 -18.31 2.06 4.09
N ALA A 68 -17.30 2.31 4.93
CA ALA A 68 -16.73 1.29 5.80
C ALA A 68 -17.81 0.84 6.80
N THR A 69 -18.25 -0.41 6.66
CA THR A 69 -19.17 -1.06 7.59
C THR A 69 -18.38 -1.90 8.58
N LYS A 70 -19.05 -2.48 9.59
CA LYS A 70 -18.41 -3.42 10.53
C LYS A 70 -17.82 -4.67 9.86
N THR A 71 -18.20 -4.96 8.62
CA THR A 71 -17.73 -6.12 7.87
C THR A 71 -16.57 -5.79 6.94
N VAL A 72 -16.32 -4.50 6.67
CA VAL A 72 -15.21 -4.05 5.82
C VAL A 72 -13.96 -3.84 6.66
N LYS A 73 -12.87 -4.49 6.27
CA LYS A 73 -11.53 -4.29 6.83
C LYS A 73 -10.77 -3.33 5.93
N ILE A 74 -10.08 -2.37 6.55
CA ILE A 74 -9.24 -1.42 5.84
C ILE A 74 -7.78 -1.71 6.20
N LEU A 75 -6.96 -1.94 5.18
CA LEU A 75 -5.53 -2.17 5.31
C LEU A 75 -4.80 -0.88 4.96
N CYS A 76 -4.01 -0.37 5.91
CA CYS A 76 -3.19 0.82 5.77
C CYS A 76 -1.72 0.39 5.81
N PRO A 77 -1.09 0.04 4.67
CA PRO A 77 0.34 -0.22 4.64
C PRO A 77 1.10 1.09 4.92
N ILE A 78 2.00 1.08 5.90
CA ILE A 78 2.75 2.28 6.33
C ILE A 78 4.23 2.05 6.09
N ASN A 79 4.84 2.90 5.27
CA ASN A 79 6.29 2.96 5.17
C ASN A 79 6.85 3.82 6.31
N CYS A 80 7.58 3.20 7.21
CA CYS A 80 8.17 3.85 8.38
C CYS A 80 9.54 4.49 8.12
N ASN A 81 10.09 4.41 6.90
CA ASN A 81 11.41 4.97 6.53
C ASN A 81 12.52 4.59 7.54
N ASN A 82 12.57 3.32 7.95
CA ASN A 82 13.49 2.80 8.98
C ASN A 82 13.37 3.44 10.38
N MET A 83 12.26 4.14 10.65
CA MET A 83 11.90 4.63 11.98
C MET A 83 10.90 3.68 12.64
N LEU A 84 10.72 3.81 13.97
CA LEU A 84 9.54 3.25 14.62
C LEU A 84 8.30 4.06 14.21
N CYS A 85 7.41 3.43 13.44
CA CYS A 85 5.98 3.62 13.59
C CYS A 85 5.51 2.86 14.85
#